data_AF-A0A850EXQ6-F1
#
_entry.id   AF-A0A850EXQ6-F1
#
_cell.length_a   1.000
_cell.length_b   1.000
_cell.length_c   1.000
_cell.angle_alpha   90.00
_cell.angle_beta   90.00
_cell.angle_gamma   90.00
#
_symmetry.space_group_name_H-M   'P 1'
#
loop_
_entity.id
_entity.type
_entity.pdbx_description
1 polymer ?
#
loop_
_entity_poly.entity_id
_entity_poly.type
_entity_poly.pdbx_seq_one_letter_code
_entity_poly.pdbx_strand_id
1 'polypeptide(L)'
;MSKEIEKNEIKRLSDRLDALRHQQAELSLVEQAEKYAQNEKEIATLESEIARLNAVRHQKLSKEAQKLMKMPFRRAITKKEQADMGKLKKSVRGLVVVHPMTALGREMELTEMTGFARTSF
;
A
#
# COMPACT_ATOMS: atom_id res chain seq x y z
N MET A 1 1.19 12.36 9.02
CA MET A 1 -0.25 12.26 8.73
C MET A 1 -0.58 11.99 7.24
N SER A 2 0.35 12.08 6.28
CA SER A 2 0.01 11.94 4.84
C SER A 2 -0.10 10.51 4.27
N LYS A 3 0.39 9.47 4.96
CA LYS A 3 0.39 8.10 4.41
C LYS A 3 -1.01 7.47 4.33
N GLU A 4 -1.91 7.87 5.23
CA GLU A 4 -3.26 7.31 5.30
C GLU A 4 -4.22 7.98 4.32
N ILE A 5 -3.96 9.24 3.96
CA ILE A 5 -4.86 10.01 3.09
C ILE A 5 -4.96 9.34 1.71
N GLU A 6 -3.82 9.00 1.09
CA GLU A 6 -3.79 8.37 -0.23
C GLU A 6 -4.43 6.98 -0.22
N LYS A 7 -4.18 6.19 0.83
CA LYS A 7 -4.78 4.87 0.98
C LYS A 7 -6.29 4.96 1.13
N ASN A 8 -6.77 5.91 1.93
CA ASN A 8 -8.20 6.12 2.17
C ASN A 8 -8.89 6.65 0.91
N GLU A 9 -8.23 7.55 0.17
CA GLU A 9 -8.78 8.09 -1.07
C GLU A 9 -8.83 7.04 -2.18
N ILE A 10 -7.79 6.21 -2.33
CA ILE A 10 -7.82 5.05 -3.25
C ILE A 10 -9.00 4.15 -2.89
N LYS A 11 -9.19 3.82 -1.60
CA LYS A 11 -10.31 2.99 -1.17
C LYS A 11 -11.65 3.62 -1.54
N ARG A 12 -11.84 4.91 -1.24
CA ARG A 12 -13.08 5.64 -1.55
C ARG A 12 -13.38 5.65 -3.06
N LEU A 13 -12.36 5.89 -3.88
CA LEU A 13 -12.50 5.89 -5.34
C LEU A 13 -12.78 4.49 -5.88
N SER A 14 -12.15 3.46 -5.31
CA SER A 14 -12.43 2.05 -5.64
C SER A 14 -13.86 1.65 -5.28
N ASP A 15 -14.33 1.98 -4.06
CA ASP A 15 -15.70 1.70 -3.63
C ASP A 15 -16.72 2.39 -4.56
N ARG A 16 -16.44 3.63 -5.02
CA ARG A 16 -17.28 4.35 -6.00
C ARG A 16 -17.24 3.69 -7.38
N LEU A 17 -16.07 3.24 -7.82
CA LEU A 17 -15.90 2.55 -9.11
C LEU A 17 -16.66 1.21 -9.10
N ASP A 18 -16.60 0.46 -8.01
CA ASP A 18 -17.34 -0.80 -7.88
C ASP A 18 -18.85 -0.58 -7.89
N ALA A 19 -19.33 0.47 -7.20
CA ALA A 19 -20.75 0.86 -7.25
C ALA A 19 -21.20 1.23 -8.68
N LEU A 20 -20.38 1.99 -9.42
CA LEU A 20 -20.69 2.36 -10.81
C LEU A 20 -20.68 1.15 -11.75
N ARG A 21 -19.75 0.21 -11.57
CA ARG A 21 -19.70 -1.03 -12.34
C ARG A 21 -20.90 -1.93 -12.05
N HIS A 22 -21.31 -2.03 -10.78
CA HIS A 22 -22.51 -2.76 -10.40
C HIS A 22 -23.76 -2.13 -11.01
N GLN A 23 -23.88 -0.80 -10.92
CA GLN A 23 -24.97 -0.07 -11.55
C GLN A 23 -24.98 -0.26 -13.07
N GLN A 24 -23.82 -0.27 -13.74
CA GLN A 24 -23.72 -0.56 -15.17
C GLN A 24 -24.18 -1.97 -15.53
N ALA A 25 -23.91 -2.97 -14.69
CA ALA A 25 -24.32 -4.34 -14.94
C ALA A 25 -25.85 -4.53 -14.91
N GLU A 26 -26.56 -3.68 -14.17
CA GLU A 26 -28.02 -3.65 -14.10
C GLU A 26 -28.68 -2.85 -15.24
N LEU A 27 -27.89 -2.06 -16.00
CA LEU A 27 -28.40 -1.23 -17.08
C LEU A 27 -28.62 -2.04 -18.36
N SER A 28 -29.80 -1.91 -18.96
CA SER A 28 -30.06 -2.38 -20.32
C SER A 28 -29.28 -1.54 -21.33
N LEU A 29 -28.38 -2.18 -22.07
CA LEU A 29 -27.55 -1.57 -23.12
C LEU A 29 -28.37 -0.92 -24.25
N VAL A 30 -29.62 -1.38 -24.44
CA VAL A 30 -30.49 -0.94 -25.54
C VAL A 30 -31.34 0.27 -25.14
N GLU A 31 -31.82 0.33 -23.90
CA GLU A 31 -32.71 1.40 -23.43
C GLU A 31 -31.96 2.57 -22.78
N GLN A 32 -30.75 2.33 -22.25
CA GLN A 32 -30.00 3.31 -21.45
C GLN A 32 -28.58 3.54 -21.99
N ALA A 33 -28.41 3.49 -23.32
CA ALA A 33 -27.13 3.65 -24.00
C ALA A 33 -26.40 4.97 -23.63
N GLU A 34 -27.11 6.09 -23.52
CA GLU A 34 -26.51 7.38 -23.13
C GLU A 34 -25.94 7.35 -21.72
N LYS A 35 -26.68 6.74 -20.78
CA LYS A 35 -26.27 6.58 -19.38
C LYS A 35 -25.10 5.60 -19.26
N TYR A 36 -25.09 4.55 -20.08
CA TYR A 36 -23.97 3.62 -20.17
C TYR A 36 -22.69 4.34 -20.62
N ALA A 37 -22.76 5.15 -21.67
CA ALA A 37 -21.63 5.93 -22.18
C ALA A 37 -21.13 6.99 -21.17
N GLN A 38 -22.02 7.58 -20.38
CA GLN A 38 -21.62 8.47 -19.28
C GLN A 38 -20.88 7.71 -18.17
N ASN A 39 -21.40 6.55 -17.76
CA ASN A 39 -20.78 5.71 -16.75
C ASN A 39 -19.40 5.20 -17.19
N GLU A 40 -19.21 4.84 -18.47
CA GLU A 40 -17.89 4.47 -18.99
C GLU A 40 -16.87 5.60 -18.87
N LYS A 41 -17.26 6.84 -19.21
CA LYS A 41 -16.37 8.01 -19.06
C LYS A 41 -16.00 8.24 -17.59
N GLU A 42 -16.95 8.08 -16.69
CA GLU A 42 -16.70 8.25 -15.26
C GLU A 42 -15.81 7.12 -14.70
N ILE A 43 -16.04 5.87 -15.10
CA ILE A 43 -15.18 4.73 -14.75
C ILE A 43 -13.76 4.97 -15.25
N ALA A 44 -13.57 5.34 -16.51
CA ALA A 44 -12.23 5.62 -17.06
C ALA A 44 -11.52 6.75 -16.29
N THR A 45 -12.27 7.78 -15.89
CA THR A 45 -11.73 8.87 -15.06
C THR A 45 -11.30 8.36 -13.68
N LEU A 46 -12.14 7.56 -13.01
CA LEU A 46 -11.83 6.98 -11.71
C LEU A 46 -10.63 6.02 -11.77
N GLU A 47 -10.56 5.18 -12.81
CA GLU A 47 -9.42 4.29 -13.05
C GLU A 47 -8.12 5.07 -13.22
N SER A 48 -8.16 6.14 -14.02
CA SER A 48 -6.99 6.99 -14.24
C SER A 48 -6.51 7.65 -12.93
N GLU A 49 -7.44 8.09 -12.09
CA GLU A 49 -7.12 8.73 -10.81
C GLU A 49 -6.59 7.71 -9.79
N ILE A 50 -7.20 6.53 -9.71
CA ILE A 50 -6.70 5.42 -8.88
C ILE A 50 -5.29 5.01 -9.32
N ALA A 51 -5.03 4.91 -10.63
CA ALA A 51 -3.70 4.61 -11.16
C ALA A 51 -2.69 5.70 -10.78
N ARG A 52 -3.06 6.98 -10.89
CA ARG A 52 -2.24 8.12 -10.47
C ARG A 52 -1.88 8.06 -8.99
N LEU A 53 -2.86 7.84 -8.11
CA LEU A 53 -2.65 7.75 -6.66
C LEU A 53 -1.79 6.53 -6.29
N ASN A 54 -1.99 5.40 -6.97
CA ASN A 54 -1.15 4.22 -6.79
C ASN A 54 0.31 4.48 -7.21
N ALA A 55 0.55 5.21 -8.30
CA ALA A 55 1.90 5.58 -8.72
C ALA A 55 2.60 6.45 -7.69
N VAL A 56 1.91 7.46 -7.14
CA VAL A 56 2.44 8.30 -6.05
C VAL A 56 2.78 7.47 -4.82
N ARG A 57 1.86 6.58 -4.43
CA ARG A 57 2.07 5.69 -3.28
C ARG A 57 3.26 4.75 -3.48
N HIS A 58 3.41 4.18 -4.67
CA HIS A 58 4.54 3.32 -5.02
C HIS A 58 5.86 4.10 -4.99
N GLN A 59 5.90 5.31 -5.55
CA GLN A 59 7.09 6.16 -5.49
C GLN A 59 7.52 6.46 -4.04
N LYS A 60 6.55 6.68 -3.13
CA LYS A 60 6.84 6.87 -1.70
C LYS A 60 7.37 5.61 -1.04
N LEU A 61 6.78 4.45 -1.33
CA LEU A 61 7.25 3.15 -0.83
C LEU A 61 8.68 2.87 -1.28
N SER A 62 8.99 3.12 -2.55
CA SER A 62 10.32 2.96 -3.11
C SER A 62 11.37 3.86 -2.41
N LYS A 63 11.03 5.13 -2.16
CA LYS A 63 11.89 6.04 -1.37
C LYS A 63 12.13 5.54 0.06
N GLU A 64 11.14 4.88 0.67
CA GLU A 64 11.27 4.29 2.00
C GLU A 64 12.11 3.03 1.98
N ALA A 65 11.90 2.14 1.00
CA ALA A 65 12.73 0.96 0.77
C ALA A 65 14.19 1.36 0.64
N GLN A 66 14.48 2.38 -0.18
CA GLN A 66 15.84 2.90 -0.37
C GLN A 66 16.45 3.45 0.93
N LYS A 67 15.66 4.10 1.79
CA LYS A 67 16.12 4.57 3.11
C LYS A 67 16.46 3.41 4.04
N LEU A 68 15.66 2.34 4.04
CA LEU A 68 15.91 1.14 4.84
C LEU A 68 17.13 0.36 4.35
N MET A 69 17.29 0.23 3.03
CA MET A 69 18.47 -0.41 2.43
C MET A 69 19.78 0.32 2.76
N LYS A 70 19.73 1.65 2.96
CA LYS A 70 20.89 2.45 3.38
C LYS A 70 21.24 2.30 4.86
N MET A 71 20.44 1.61 5.67
CA MET A 71 20.76 1.42 7.08
C MET A 71 21.88 0.36 7.25
N PRO A 72 22.83 0.58 8.17
CA PRO A 72 24.00 -0.28 8.32
C PRO A 72 23.68 -1.66 8.91
N PHE A 73 22.66 -1.76 9.78
CA PHE A 73 22.30 -3.02 10.44
C PHE A 73 20.91 -3.46 9.99
N ARG A 74 20.86 -4.63 9.36
CA ARG A 74 19.62 -5.30 8.98
C ARG A 74 19.73 -6.81 9.18
N ARG A 75 18.70 -7.42 9.76
CA ARG A 75 18.58 -8.87 9.86
C ARG A 75 17.15 -9.32 10.09
N ALA A 76 16.88 -10.59 9.81
CA ALA A 76 15.62 -11.22 10.19
C ALA A 76 15.47 -11.24 11.73
N ILE A 77 14.25 -10.96 12.18
CA ILE A 77 13.86 -10.97 13.59
C ILE A 77 13.43 -12.39 13.94
N THR A 78 14.07 -12.98 14.95
CA THR A 78 13.78 -14.35 15.38
C THR A 78 12.41 -14.45 16.04
N LYS A 79 11.81 -15.65 16.10
CA LYS A 79 10.50 -15.85 16.76
C LYS A 79 10.49 -15.43 18.24
N LYS A 80 11.60 -15.60 18.96
CA LYS A 80 11.74 -15.15 20.35
C LYS A 80 11.65 -13.63 20.44
N GLU A 81 12.34 -12.93 19.54
CA GLU A 81 12.31 -11.48 19.47
C GLU A 81 10.97 -10.93 18.97
N GLN A 82 10.28 -11.66 18.10
CA GLN A 82 8.91 -11.33 17.69
C GLN A 82 7.93 -11.42 18.87
N ALA A 83 8.13 -12.37 19.79
CA ALA A 83 7.36 -12.45 21.03
C ALA A 83 7.70 -11.28 21.99
N ASP A 84 8.97 -10.90 22.07
CA ASP A 84 9.47 -9.84 22.95
C ASP A 84 9.68 -8.49 22.26
N MET A 85 8.81 -8.13 21.31
CA MET A 85 9.01 -6.93 20.48
C MET A 85 9.07 -5.64 21.30
N GLY A 86 8.41 -5.59 22.46
CA GLY A 86 8.47 -4.45 23.37
C GLY A 86 9.88 -4.23 23.94
N LYS A 87 10.58 -5.30 24.32
CA LYS A 87 11.96 -5.24 24.83
C LYS A 87 12.93 -4.88 23.72
N LEU A 88 12.77 -5.47 22.54
CA LEU A 88 13.63 -5.21 21.39
C LEU A 88 13.51 -3.75 20.92
N LYS A 89 12.29 -3.21 20.78
CA LYS A 89 12.08 -1.79 20.41
C LYS A 89 12.62 -0.80 21.44
N LYS A 90 12.61 -1.16 22.73
CA LYS A 90 13.20 -0.33 23.79
C LYS A 90 14.73 -0.35 23.75
N SER A 91 15.31 -1.51 23.46
CA SER A 91 16.78 -1.69 23.42
C SER A 91 17.38 -1.06 22.17
N VAL A 92 16.67 -1.13 21.04
CA VAL A 92 17.12 -0.65 19.73
C VAL A 92 16.33 0.58 19.33
N ARG A 93 16.82 1.75 19.72
CA ARG A 93 16.14 3.02 19.44
C ARG A 93 16.08 3.25 17.92
N GLY A 94 14.88 3.41 17.39
CA GLY A 94 14.65 3.65 15.97
C GLY A 94 14.65 2.37 15.11
N LEU A 95 14.48 1.19 15.71
CA LEU A 95 14.25 -0.05 14.98
C LEU A 95 13.00 0.06 14.11
N VAL A 96 13.18 -0.16 12.80
CA VAL A 96 12.09 -0.30 11.84
C VAL A 96 11.92 -1.76 11.51
N VAL A 97 10.71 -2.29 11.65
CA VAL A 97 10.38 -3.69 11.35
C VAL A 97 9.50 -3.74 10.10
N VAL A 98 9.90 -4.54 9.12
CA VAL A 98 9.14 -4.77 7.89
C VAL A 98 8.72 -6.23 7.82
N HIS A 99 7.45 -6.46 7.55
CA HIS A 99 6.89 -7.79 7.38
C HIS A 99 6.89 -8.18 5.90
N PRO A 100 7.21 -9.45 5.54
CA PRO A 100 7.35 -9.89 4.14
C PRO A 100 6.10 -9.65 3.30
N MET A 101 4.92 -9.93 3.85
CA MET A 101 3.64 -9.73 3.15
C MET A 101 3.22 -8.27 2.93
N THR A 102 3.91 -7.28 3.52
CA THR A 102 3.57 -5.86 3.32
C THR A 102 3.99 -5.39 1.93
N ALA A 103 3.38 -4.32 1.41
CA ALA A 103 3.77 -3.76 0.11
C ALA A 103 5.27 -3.45 0.04
N LEU A 104 5.81 -2.88 1.12
CA LEU A 104 7.23 -2.61 1.27
C LEU A 104 8.08 -3.90 1.34
N GLY A 105 7.61 -4.90 2.09
CA GLY A 105 8.30 -6.20 2.19
C GLY A 105 8.36 -6.95 0.86
N ARG A 106 7.28 -6.92 0.07
CA ARG A 106 7.23 -7.49 -1.28
C ARG A 106 8.16 -6.77 -2.24
N GLU A 107 8.19 -5.43 -2.21
CA GLU A 107 9.08 -4.62 -3.05
C GLU A 107 10.56 -4.85 -2.71
N MET A 108 10.86 -5.13 -1.45
CA MET A 108 12.21 -5.45 -0.97
C MET A 108 12.55 -6.96 -1.04
N GLU A 109 11.66 -7.79 -1.61
CA GLU A 109 11.83 -9.24 -1.71
C GLU A 109 12.13 -9.94 -0.36
N LEU A 110 11.55 -9.42 0.73
CA LEU A 110 11.74 -10.00 2.05
C LEU A 110 10.93 -11.29 2.16
N THR A 111 11.59 -12.36 2.60
CA THR A 111 10.96 -13.65 2.91
C THR A 111 10.54 -13.76 4.37
N GLU A 112 11.26 -13.09 5.26
CA GLU A 112 11.04 -13.10 6.71
C GLU A 112 10.87 -11.68 7.28
N MET A 113 10.32 -11.61 8.49
CA MET A 113 10.19 -10.33 9.20
C MET A 113 11.59 -9.78 9.47
N THR A 114 11.90 -8.64 8.88
CA THR A 114 13.25 -8.06 8.88
C THR A 114 13.26 -6.75 9.65
N GLY A 115 14.23 -6.61 10.56
CA GLY A 115 14.51 -5.37 11.27
C GLY A 115 15.60 -4.57 10.56
N PHE A 116 15.48 -3.25 10.61
CA PHE A 116 16.46 -2.27 10.13
C PHE A 116 16.75 -1.25 11.23
N ALA A 117 18.02 -1.00 11.51
CA ALA A 117 18.44 -0.03 12.52
C ALA A 117 19.77 0.65 12.18
N ARG A 118 20.02 1.78 12.85
CA ARG A 118 21.32 2.47 12.79
C ARG A 118 22.35 1.89 13.75
N THR A 119 21.90 1.19 14.78
CA THR A 119 22.72 0.51 15.79
C THR A 119 22.60 -0.99 15.61
N SER A 120 23.65 -1.73 15.96
CA SER A 120 23.61 -3.19 15.97
C SER A 120 22.54 -3.71 16.91
N PHE A 121 21.88 -4.79 16.51
CA PHE A 121 20.91 -5.50 17.35
C PHE A 121 20.83 -6.96 16.96
#